data_AF-A0A958RRK0-F1
#
_entry.id   AF-A0A958RRK0-F1
#
_cell.length_a   1.000
_cell.length_b   1.000
_cell.length_c   1.000
_cell.angle_alpha   90.00
_cell.angle_beta   90.00
_cell.angle_gamma   90.00
#
_symmetry.space_group_name_H-M   'P 1'
#
loop_
_entity.id
_entity.type
_entity.pdbx_description
1 polymer ?
#
loop_
_entity_poly.entity_id
_entity_poly.type
_entity_poly.pdbx_seq_one_letter_code
_entity_poly.pdbx_strand_id
1 'polypeptide(L)'
;MMKKKVLKLFKYVPEDLKGIFLRQLLTVPDNFDEDIIFQLAQNENERIGAFSLVYECYLETGSETPNKSKVRINPFLALPSTQIIIAKHKDQIIGTLSIIPNSSFGLPSNERMDYEELIKKDFKIAELSSLAVKKNYRGNKGNIFFGLIKYAIELNSKHLNIDYIVTMIRKNKIDLYLHLMGFNYLIKDEIKGYKYSNFANVYCLYLDINMFPLWLYKHYGLKMRNKNLYNFFYKTNLKNFILPNSPYKIPNINRLTSKEINLLKITWKKKIKLLSKHQLIYLDYIYPDFSSKSFFSKNRKLNRAEVRFELLHNGLIIDKNKSYKVSIKNISPSGLKIFSENMIETNKNYILKVNLGDFDSSKLVISAVRKEADKNIYGLKILRSDNNWKNYFNFINQDAA
;
A
#
# COMPACT_ATOMS: atom_id res chain seq x y z
N MET A 1 29.75 -15.92 -14.92
CA MET A 1 30.60 -14.88 -15.56
C MET A 1 29.98 -14.27 -16.82
N MET A 2 29.33 -15.06 -17.69
CA MET A 2 28.72 -14.61 -18.95
C MET A 2 27.58 -13.58 -18.81
N LYS A 3 26.61 -13.79 -17.90
CA LYS A 3 25.49 -12.84 -17.65
C LYS A 3 25.93 -11.43 -17.23
N LYS A 4 27.02 -11.28 -16.45
CA LYS A 4 27.54 -9.96 -16.06
C LYS A 4 28.11 -9.17 -17.25
N LYS A 5 28.76 -9.86 -18.20
CA LYS A 5 29.24 -9.23 -19.45
C LYS A 5 28.05 -8.86 -20.36
N VAL A 6 27.05 -9.74 -20.45
CA VAL A 6 25.80 -9.50 -21.21
C VAL A 6 25.01 -8.31 -20.65
N LEU A 7 24.92 -8.14 -19.33
CA LEU A 7 24.29 -6.98 -18.71
C LEU A 7 25.05 -5.65 -18.94
N LYS A 8 26.38 -5.69 -19.14
CA LYS A 8 27.14 -4.47 -19.52
C LYS A 8 26.79 -3.98 -20.92
N LEU A 9 26.35 -4.88 -21.81
CA LEU A 9 25.90 -4.55 -23.17
C LEU A 9 24.46 -4.01 -23.19
N PHE A 10 23.70 -4.19 -22.12
CA PHE A 10 22.30 -3.74 -22.03
C PHE A 10 22.12 -2.25 -22.32
N LYS A 11 23.10 -1.41 -21.94
CA LYS A 11 23.06 0.05 -22.20
C LYS A 11 23.08 0.43 -23.69
N TYR A 12 23.45 -0.51 -24.56
CA TYR A 12 23.47 -0.33 -26.02
C TYR A 12 22.27 -0.97 -26.72
N VAL A 13 21.41 -1.68 -25.98
CA VAL A 13 20.22 -2.29 -26.56
C VAL A 13 19.21 -1.17 -26.88
N PRO A 14 18.69 -1.09 -28.12
CA PRO A 14 17.65 -0.13 -28.49
C PRO A 14 16.43 -0.23 -27.58
N GLU A 15 15.77 0.91 -27.32
CA GLU A 15 14.66 0.99 -26.35
C GLU A 15 13.57 -0.05 -26.61
N ASP A 16 13.18 -0.23 -27.88
CA ASP A 16 12.15 -1.18 -28.29
C ASP A 16 12.55 -2.66 -28.07
N LEU A 17 13.84 -2.95 -28.05
CA LEU A 17 14.39 -4.30 -27.89
C LEU A 17 14.77 -4.63 -26.44
N LYS A 18 14.93 -3.61 -25.57
CA LYS A 18 15.31 -3.81 -24.16
C LYS A 18 14.43 -4.82 -23.47
N GLY A 19 13.12 -4.74 -23.69
CA GLY A 19 12.20 -5.66 -23.06
C GLY A 19 12.32 -7.09 -23.54
N ILE A 20 12.54 -7.31 -24.85
CA ILE A 20 12.77 -8.66 -25.39
C ILE A 20 14.01 -9.26 -24.72
N PHE A 21 15.09 -8.50 -24.68
CA PHE A 21 16.36 -8.90 -24.08
C PHE A 21 16.25 -9.23 -22.59
N LEU A 22 15.71 -8.32 -21.76
CA LEU A 22 15.59 -8.53 -20.32
C LEU A 22 14.73 -9.76 -20.01
N ARG A 23 13.62 -9.93 -20.74
CA ARG A 23 12.70 -11.05 -20.54
C ARG A 23 13.31 -12.41 -20.94
N GLN A 24 14.40 -12.47 -21.70
CA GLN A 24 15.12 -13.71 -21.99
C GLN A 24 16.07 -14.12 -20.85
N LEU A 25 16.63 -13.13 -20.16
CA LEU A 25 17.56 -13.32 -19.04
C LEU A 25 16.85 -13.69 -17.73
N LEU A 26 15.56 -13.33 -17.64
CA LEU A 26 14.70 -13.61 -16.52
C LEU A 26 14.58 -15.11 -16.25
N THR A 27 14.57 -15.46 -14.97
CA THR A 27 14.19 -16.78 -14.46
C THR A 27 13.46 -16.57 -13.15
N VAL A 28 12.35 -17.26 -12.95
CA VAL A 28 11.58 -17.29 -11.71
C VAL A 28 11.63 -18.66 -11.06
N PRO A 29 11.56 -18.73 -9.72
CA PRO A 29 11.51 -19.99 -9.01
C PRO A 29 10.13 -20.66 -9.15
N ASP A 30 10.11 -21.99 -9.16
CA ASP A 30 8.87 -22.76 -8.99
C ASP A 30 8.51 -22.94 -7.50
N ASN A 31 9.52 -22.90 -6.61
CA ASN A 31 9.41 -22.96 -5.16
C ASN A 31 10.49 -22.10 -4.49
N PHE A 32 10.27 -21.74 -3.23
CA PHE A 32 11.30 -21.18 -2.38
C PHE A 32 11.83 -22.27 -1.44
N ASP A 33 12.97 -22.00 -0.82
CA ASP A 33 13.45 -22.77 0.33
C ASP A 33 12.31 -22.87 1.38
N GLU A 34 12.15 -24.03 2.01
CA GLU A 34 11.06 -24.29 2.97
C GLU A 34 11.13 -23.36 4.18
N ASP A 35 12.35 -22.93 4.56
CA ASP A 35 12.57 -22.00 5.66
C ASP A 35 12.28 -20.53 5.29
N ILE A 36 11.93 -20.25 4.02
CA ILE A 36 11.56 -18.91 3.57
C ILE A 36 10.05 -18.71 3.66
N ILE A 37 9.63 -17.64 4.33
CA ILE A 37 8.22 -17.30 4.54
C ILE A 37 7.95 -15.88 4.07
N PHE A 38 6.85 -15.68 3.34
CA PHE A 38 6.32 -14.37 2.98
C PHE A 38 5.03 -14.13 3.75
N GLN A 39 4.96 -13.00 4.46
CA GLN A 39 3.81 -12.64 5.29
C GLN A 39 3.70 -11.14 5.49
N LEU A 40 2.61 -10.69 6.12
CA LEU A 40 2.54 -9.36 6.71
C LEU A 40 3.33 -9.34 8.02
N ALA A 41 4.03 -8.24 8.30
CA ALA A 41 4.67 -8.04 9.59
C ALA A 41 3.62 -7.94 10.70
N GLN A 42 3.71 -8.80 11.71
CA GLN A 42 2.69 -8.93 12.75
C GLN A 42 3.11 -8.24 14.05
N ASN A 43 4.41 -8.23 14.36
CA ASN A 43 4.92 -7.72 15.63
C ASN A 43 5.98 -6.62 15.45
N GLU A 44 6.31 -5.96 16.58
CA GLU A 44 7.29 -4.87 16.63
C GLU A 44 8.65 -5.27 16.05
N ASN A 45 9.16 -6.45 16.38
CA ASN A 45 10.48 -6.90 15.93
C ASN A 45 10.53 -7.07 14.40
N GLU A 46 9.47 -7.61 13.81
CA GLU A 46 9.36 -7.78 12.37
C GLU A 46 9.29 -6.44 11.62
N ARG A 47 8.51 -5.48 12.13
CA ARG A 47 8.41 -4.14 11.55
C ARG A 47 9.73 -3.37 11.68
N ILE A 48 10.36 -3.38 12.86
CA ILE A 48 11.68 -2.77 13.04
C ILE A 48 12.72 -3.44 12.14
N GLY A 49 12.68 -4.78 12.01
CA GLY A 49 13.55 -5.54 11.10
C GLY A 49 13.37 -5.12 9.64
N ALA A 50 12.13 -4.91 9.20
CA ALA A 50 11.84 -4.35 7.88
C ALA A 50 12.41 -2.93 7.71
N PHE A 51 12.15 -2.02 8.65
CA PHE A 51 12.66 -0.64 8.58
C PHE A 51 14.19 -0.57 8.59
N SER A 52 14.84 -1.48 9.33
CA SER A 52 16.29 -1.62 9.37
C SER A 52 16.83 -2.12 8.03
N LEU A 53 16.20 -3.13 7.44
CA LEU A 53 16.60 -3.67 6.14
C LEU A 53 16.50 -2.62 5.03
N VAL A 54 15.44 -1.80 5.03
CA VAL A 54 15.32 -0.69 4.07
C VAL A 54 16.43 0.32 4.28
N TYR A 55 16.71 0.71 5.53
CA TYR A 55 17.81 1.61 5.86
C TYR A 55 19.15 1.09 5.33
N GLU A 56 19.50 -0.16 5.62
CA GLU A 56 20.74 -0.79 5.16
C GLU A 56 20.84 -0.77 3.63
N CYS A 57 19.81 -1.26 2.94
CA CYS A 57 19.81 -1.32 1.47
C CYS A 57 19.85 0.07 0.82
N TYR A 58 19.20 1.05 1.43
CA TYR A 58 19.13 2.41 0.88
C TYR A 58 20.41 3.17 1.16
N LEU A 59 21.07 2.91 2.29
CA LEU A 59 22.39 3.46 2.59
C LEU A 59 23.43 2.95 1.59
N GLU A 60 23.45 1.65 1.28
CA GLU A 60 24.33 1.05 0.27
C GLU A 60 24.17 1.68 -1.14
N THR A 61 22.97 2.16 -1.47
CA THR A 61 22.63 2.68 -2.81
C THR A 61 22.60 4.21 -2.89
N GLY A 62 22.98 4.91 -1.82
CA GLY A 62 22.89 6.37 -1.73
C GLY A 62 21.45 6.91 -1.75
N SER A 63 20.48 6.09 -1.38
CA SER A 63 19.06 6.44 -1.22
C SER A 63 18.67 6.84 0.20
N GLU A 64 19.63 6.79 1.11
CA GLU A 64 19.50 7.19 2.51
C GLU A 64 20.82 7.77 3.02
N THR A 65 20.74 8.64 4.03
CA THR A 65 21.92 9.14 4.76
C THR A 65 22.00 8.49 6.15
N PRO A 66 23.21 8.35 6.73
CA PRO A 66 23.36 7.79 8.06
C PRO A 66 22.48 8.49 9.09
N ASN A 67 21.75 7.70 9.89
CA ASN A 67 20.93 8.22 10.98
C ASN A 67 21.13 7.41 12.26
N LYS A 68 20.96 8.06 13.42
CA LYS A 68 21.24 7.44 14.73
C LYS A 68 20.38 6.22 15.03
N SER A 69 19.16 6.19 14.50
CA SER A 69 18.19 5.12 14.75
C SER A 69 18.44 3.86 13.91
N LYS A 70 19.30 3.91 12.88
CA LYS A 70 19.60 2.81 11.93
C LYS A 70 18.36 2.14 11.32
N VAL A 71 17.25 2.88 11.25
CA VAL A 71 16.01 2.47 10.62
C VAL A 71 15.57 3.54 9.63
N ARG A 72 14.80 3.13 8.63
CA ARG A 72 14.11 4.03 7.71
C ARG A 72 12.61 3.85 7.91
N ILE A 73 12.07 4.70 8.78
CA ILE A 73 10.63 4.81 9.02
C ILE A 73 10.16 6.19 8.57
N ASN A 74 8.93 6.28 8.06
CA ASN A 74 8.30 7.55 7.69
C ASN A 74 6.81 7.56 8.11
N PRO A 75 6.16 8.72 8.15
CA PRO A 75 4.78 8.84 8.61
C PRO A 75 3.75 7.98 7.86
N PHE A 76 3.99 7.66 6.58
CA PHE A 76 3.09 6.79 5.80
C PHE A 76 3.19 5.34 6.25
N LEU A 77 4.35 4.91 6.76
CA LEU A 77 4.54 3.60 7.36
C LEU A 77 3.87 3.48 8.74
N ALA A 78 3.40 4.59 9.31
CA ALA A 78 2.63 4.59 10.55
C ALA A 78 1.12 4.50 10.32
N LEU A 79 0.66 4.57 9.07
CA LEU A 79 -0.78 4.54 8.79
C LEU A 79 -1.35 3.13 9.04
N PRO A 80 -2.52 3.02 9.71
CA PRO A 80 -3.19 1.75 9.94
C PRO A 80 -3.50 0.94 8.68
N SER A 81 -3.71 1.62 7.55
CA SER A 81 -3.98 0.99 6.25
C SER A 81 -2.73 0.48 5.54
N THR A 82 -1.53 0.91 5.94
CA THR A 82 -0.28 0.49 5.29
C THR A 82 0.02 -0.97 5.58
N GLN A 83 0.24 -1.75 4.53
CA GLN A 83 0.60 -3.17 4.64
C GLN A 83 2.11 -3.31 4.50
N ILE A 84 2.77 -3.80 5.55
CA ILE A 84 4.21 -4.08 5.55
C ILE A 84 4.38 -5.58 5.27
N ILE A 85 4.80 -5.91 4.05
CA ILE A 85 5.11 -7.28 3.65
C ILE A 85 6.57 -7.55 3.98
N ILE A 86 6.85 -8.73 4.51
CA ILE A 86 8.19 -9.22 4.80
C ILE A 86 8.42 -10.58 4.15
N ALA A 87 9.67 -10.82 3.78
CA ALA A 87 10.20 -12.14 3.51
C ALA A 87 11.18 -12.48 4.63
N LYS A 88 10.97 -13.61 5.29
CA LYS A 88 11.79 -14.14 6.38
C LYS A 88 12.53 -15.38 5.89
N HIS A 89 13.75 -15.58 6.35
CA HIS A 89 14.41 -16.88 6.33
C HIS A 89 14.69 -17.23 7.80
N LYS A 90 13.96 -18.21 8.33
CA LYS A 90 13.84 -18.43 9.78
C LYS A 90 13.39 -17.14 10.48
N ASP A 91 14.14 -16.65 11.46
CA ASP A 91 13.82 -15.40 12.17
C ASP A 91 14.39 -14.13 11.52
N GLN A 92 15.17 -14.26 10.45
CA GLN A 92 15.82 -13.12 9.82
C GLN A 92 14.93 -12.51 8.73
N ILE A 93 14.67 -11.20 8.82
CA ILE A 93 14.09 -10.45 7.70
C ILE A 93 15.11 -10.36 6.55
N ILE A 94 14.76 -10.91 5.39
CA ILE A 94 15.60 -10.94 4.19
C ILE A 94 15.03 -10.12 3.03
N GLY A 95 13.76 -9.73 3.11
CA GLY A 95 13.10 -8.87 2.14
C GLY A 95 11.92 -8.12 2.75
N THR A 96 11.56 -6.98 2.18
CA THR A 96 10.40 -6.21 2.60
C THR A 96 9.86 -5.35 1.45
N LEU A 97 8.57 -5.06 1.48
CA LEU A 97 7.83 -4.19 0.57
C LEU A 97 6.65 -3.60 1.34
N SER A 98 6.31 -2.34 1.11
CA SER A 98 5.13 -1.71 1.71
C SER A 98 4.11 -1.34 0.65
N ILE A 99 2.83 -1.65 0.89
CA ILE A 99 1.69 -1.14 0.13
C ILE A 99 1.06 -0.03 0.97
N ILE A 100 1.00 1.18 0.43
CA ILE A 100 0.42 2.35 1.09
C ILE A 100 -0.83 2.75 0.30
N PRO A 101 -2.03 2.29 0.69
CA PRO A 101 -3.27 2.73 0.07
C PRO A 101 -3.47 4.24 0.22
N ASN A 102 -4.02 4.87 -0.82
CA ASN A 102 -4.40 6.27 -0.74
C ASN A 102 -5.45 6.45 0.36
N SER A 103 -5.26 7.50 1.16
CA SER A 103 -6.07 7.77 2.35
C SER A 103 -6.27 9.28 2.51
N SER A 104 -6.97 9.71 3.56
CA SER A 104 -7.01 11.14 3.92
C SER A 104 -5.62 11.72 4.24
N PHE A 105 -4.62 10.88 4.53
CA PHE A 105 -3.23 11.29 4.68
C PHE A 105 -2.51 11.54 3.34
N GLY A 106 -3.06 10.99 2.24
CA GLY A 106 -2.48 10.96 0.90
C GLY A 106 -1.49 9.81 0.69
N LEU A 107 -0.83 9.83 -0.46
CA LEU A 107 0.32 8.99 -0.83
C LEU A 107 1.64 9.75 -0.62
N PRO A 108 2.77 9.06 -0.38
CA PRO A 108 4.08 9.71 -0.31
C PRO A 108 4.38 10.56 -1.56
N SER A 109 4.03 10.06 -2.73
CA SER A 109 4.16 10.74 -4.03
C SER A 109 3.32 12.00 -4.21
N ASN A 110 2.29 12.27 -3.39
CA ASN A 110 1.44 13.47 -3.52
C ASN A 110 2.20 14.80 -3.36
N GLU A 111 3.42 14.77 -2.82
CA GLU A 111 4.28 15.96 -2.79
C GLU A 111 4.63 16.49 -4.19
N ARG A 112 4.71 15.58 -5.18
CA ARG A 112 5.16 15.90 -6.55
C ARG A 112 4.16 15.51 -7.62
N MET A 113 3.17 14.70 -7.27
CA MET A 113 2.17 14.17 -8.19
C MET A 113 0.76 14.49 -7.73
N ASP A 114 -0.10 14.73 -8.70
CA ASP A 114 -1.54 14.79 -8.48
C ASP A 114 -2.22 13.52 -8.99
N TYR A 115 -3.13 12.99 -8.19
CA TYR A 115 -3.95 11.81 -8.50
C TYR A 115 -5.44 12.14 -8.53
N GLU A 116 -5.81 13.43 -8.47
CA GLU A 116 -7.21 13.86 -8.37
C GLU A 116 -8.11 13.28 -9.46
N GLU A 117 -7.65 13.19 -10.70
CA GLU A 117 -8.45 12.63 -11.79
C GLU A 117 -8.80 11.15 -11.56
N LEU A 118 -7.83 10.36 -11.09
CA LEU A 118 -8.04 8.95 -10.78
C LEU A 118 -8.99 8.81 -9.58
N ILE A 119 -8.84 9.67 -8.57
CA ILE A 119 -9.70 9.70 -7.39
C ILE A 119 -11.14 10.11 -7.75
N LYS A 120 -11.32 11.09 -8.67
CA LYS A 120 -12.63 11.54 -9.16
C LYS A 120 -13.37 10.43 -9.90
N LYS A 121 -12.64 9.53 -10.55
CA LYS A 121 -13.16 8.31 -11.21
C LYS A 121 -13.34 7.13 -10.24
N ASP A 122 -13.24 7.38 -8.93
CA ASP A 122 -13.40 6.39 -7.86
C ASP A 122 -12.38 5.25 -7.86
N PHE A 123 -11.28 5.38 -8.61
CA PHE A 123 -10.25 4.35 -8.64
C PHE A 123 -9.53 4.24 -7.30
N LYS A 124 -9.28 3.01 -6.89
CA LYS A 124 -8.52 2.64 -5.70
C LYS A 124 -7.05 2.60 -6.05
N ILE A 125 -6.25 3.46 -5.40
CA ILE A 125 -4.84 3.67 -5.72
C ILE A 125 -4.00 3.34 -4.49
N ALA A 126 -2.85 2.70 -4.68
CA ALA A 126 -1.85 2.52 -3.63
C ALA A 126 -0.45 2.79 -4.17
N GLU A 127 0.45 3.26 -3.29
CA GLU A 127 1.88 3.34 -3.60
C GLU A 127 2.60 2.07 -3.13
N LEU A 128 3.37 1.43 -4.02
CA LEU A 128 4.39 0.47 -3.61
C LEU A 128 5.68 1.21 -3.24
N SER A 129 6.10 1.03 -1.98
CA SER A 129 7.22 1.73 -1.38
C SER A 129 8.09 0.80 -0.54
N SER A 130 9.21 1.32 -0.03
CA SER A 130 10.10 0.60 0.91
C SER A 130 10.55 -0.80 0.47
N LEU A 131 10.70 -1.02 -0.84
CA LEU A 131 11.17 -2.30 -1.37
C LEU A 131 12.66 -2.50 -1.07
N ALA A 132 13.00 -3.54 -0.33
CA ALA A 132 14.38 -3.91 -0.05
C ALA A 132 14.56 -5.42 0.00
N VAL A 133 15.70 -5.91 -0.47
CA VAL A 133 16.11 -7.31 -0.39
C VAL A 133 17.56 -7.35 0.10
N LYS A 134 17.83 -8.17 1.12
CA LYS A 134 19.15 -8.32 1.72
C LYS A 134 20.17 -8.79 0.70
N LYS A 135 21.38 -8.22 0.70
CA LYS A 135 22.40 -8.38 -0.35
C LYS A 135 22.64 -9.84 -0.78
N ASN A 136 22.78 -10.75 0.18
CA ASN A 136 23.05 -12.16 -0.08
C ASN A 136 21.85 -12.93 -0.66
N TYR A 137 20.65 -12.36 -0.55
CA TYR A 137 19.39 -12.91 -1.10
C TYR A 137 18.94 -12.24 -2.39
N ARG A 138 19.64 -11.19 -2.85
CA ARG A 138 19.37 -10.56 -4.15
C ARG A 138 19.59 -11.56 -5.29
N GLY A 139 20.59 -12.45 -5.14
CA GLY A 139 20.91 -13.54 -6.07
C GLY A 139 21.05 -13.10 -7.53
N ASN A 140 21.18 -14.06 -8.46
CA ASN A 140 21.18 -13.78 -9.91
C ASN A 140 19.77 -13.82 -10.55
N LYS A 141 18.74 -14.18 -9.78
CA LYS A 141 17.39 -14.48 -10.30
C LYS A 141 16.28 -13.55 -9.80
N GLY A 142 16.52 -12.72 -8.77
CA GLY A 142 15.50 -11.81 -8.25
C GLY A 142 14.34 -12.51 -7.54
N ASN A 143 14.55 -13.74 -7.05
CA ASN A 143 13.49 -14.59 -6.50
C ASN A 143 12.70 -13.92 -5.37
N ILE A 144 13.38 -13.37 -4.36
CA ILE A 144 12.71 -12.70 -3.22
C ILE A 144 11.94 -11.47 -3.69
N PHE A 145 12.48 -10.72 -4.64
CA PHE A 145 11.77 -9.58 -5.25
C PHE A 145 10.47 -10.04 -5.91
N PHE A 146 10.51 -11.05 -6.78
CA PHE A 146 9.29 -11.57 -7.41
C PHE A 146 8.32 -12.18 -6.40
N GLY A 147 8.83 -12.85 -5.35
CA GLY A 147 8.01 -13.35 -4.25
C GLY A 147 7.26 -12.23 -3.51
N LEU A 148 7.94 -11.14 -3.15
CA LEU A 148 7.31 -9.98 -2.51
C LEU A 148 6.22 -9.35 -3.38
N ILE A 149 6.48 -9.18 -4.68
CA ILE A 149 5.47 -8.63 -5.59
C ILE A 149 4.30 -9.61 -5.77
N LYS A 150 4.55 -10.92 -5.92
CA LYS A 150 3.48 -11.90 -6.04
C LYS A 150 2.61 -11.92 -4.79
N TYR A 151 3.22 -11.86 -3.60
CA TYR A 151 2.48 -11.70 -2.35
C TYR A 151 1.64 -10.44 -2.36
N ALA A 152 2.19 -9.30 -2.80
CA ALA A 152 1.42 -8.05 -2.92
C ALA A 152 0.22 -8.16 -3.89
N ILE A 153 0.38 -8.83 -5.03
CA ILE A 153 -0.70 -9.05 -6.00
C ILE A 153 -1.78 -9.98 -5.43
N GLU A 154 -1.40 -11.06 -4.75
CA GLU A 154 -2.35 -11.98 -4.13
C GLU A 154 -3.09 -11.32 -2.95
N LEU A 155 -2.36 -10.59 -2.12
CA LEU A 155 -2.93 -9.78 -1.04
C LEU A 155 -3.93 -8.75 -1.59
N ASN A 156 -3.59 -8.12 -2.71
CA ASN A 156 -4.46 -7.16 -3.36
C ASN A 156 -5.77 -7.80 -3.84
N SER A 157 -5.64 -8.92 -4.56
CA SER A 157 -6.79 -9.65 -5.12
C SER A 157 -7.76 -10.14 -4.05
N LYS A 158 -7.25 -10.51 -2.86
CA LYS A 158 -8.07 -11.08 -1.78
C LYS A 158 -8.60 -10.03 -0.80
N HIS A 159 -7.82 -8.98 -0.51
CA HIS A 159 -8.12 -8.11 0.64
C HIS A 159 -8.14 -6.60 0.35
N LEU A 160 -7.34 -6.09 -0.61
CA LEU A 160 -7.18 -4.63 -0.76
C LEU A 160 -8.01 -4.03 -1.91
N ASN A 161 -8.23 -4.79 -2.98
CA ASN A 161 -8.99 -4.35 -4.16
C ASN A 161 -8.47 -3.02 -4.74
N ILE A 162 -7.15 -2.83 -4.83
CA ILE A 162 -6.50 -1.70 -5.50
C ILE A 162 -6.56 -1.90 -7.02
N ASP A 163 -6.95 -0.85 -7.73
CA ASP A 163 -7.01 -0.80 -9.20
C ASP A 163 -5.66 -0.38 -9.79
N TYR A 164 -5.03 0.64 -9.20
CA TYR A 164 -3.77 1.22 -9.67
C TYR A 164 -2.69 1.20 -8.59
N ILE A 165 -1.55 0.61 -8.93
CA ILE A 165 -0.34 0.75 -8.13
C ILE A 165 0.52 1.86 -8.73
N VAL A 166 0.96 2.80 -7.92
CA VAL A 166 1.96 3.81 -8.28
C VAL A 166 3.28 3.55 -7.56
N THR A 167 4.40 3.97 -8.12
CA THR A 167 5.70 3.87 -7.45
C THR A 167 6.69 4.91 -7.98
N MET A 168 7.64 5.29 -7.13
CA MET A 168 8.69 6.28 -7.42
C MET A 168 10.03 5.58 -7.59
N ILE A 169 10.54 5.56 -8.83
CA ILE A 169 11.67 4.70 -9.22
C ILE A 169 12.83 5.55 -9.75
N ARG A 170 14.05 5.27 -9.28
CA ARG A 170 15.29 5.85 -9.81
C ARG A 170 15.58 5.31 -11.21
N LYS A 171 16.19 6.15 -12.06
CA LYS A 171 16.50 5.85 -13.48
C LYS A 171 17.11 4.46 -13.71
N ASN A 172 18.08 4.06 -12.88
CA ASN A 172 18.80 2.79 -13.01
C ASN A 172 17.98 1.52 -12.68
N LYS A 173 16.71 1.66 -12.28
CA LYS A 173 15.80 0.55 -11.97
C LYS A 173 14.56 0.52 -12.83
N ILE A 174 14.32 1.53 -13.68
CA ILE A 174 13.08 1.68 -14.44
C ILE A 174 12.83 0.53 -15.41
N ASP A 175 13.87 0.07 -16.10
CA ASP A 175 13.75 -0.97 -17.12
C ASP A 175 13.13 -2.27 -16.55
N LEU A 176 13.40 -2.59 -15.28
CA LEU A 176 12.77 -3.72 -14.57
C LEU A 176 11.25 -3.55 -14.50
N TYR A 177 10.77 -2.37 -14.10
CA TYR A 177 9.35 -2.12 -13.92
C TYR A 177 8.63 -2.03 -15.27
N LEU A 178 9.17 -1.26 -16.22
CA LEU A 178 8.53 -1.09 -17.53
C LEU A 178 8.50 -2.39 -18.32
N HIS A 179 9.65 -3.07 -18.43
CA HIS A 179 9.78 -4.15 -19.39
C HIS A 179 9.55 -5.54 -18.82
N LEU A 180 9.68 -5.72 -17.50
CA LEU A 180 9.40 -7.01 -16.87
C LEU A 180 8.04 -7.06 -16.19
N MET A 181 7.50 -5.92 -15.73
CA MET A 181 6.34 -5.88 -14.84
C MET A 181 5.17 -5.05 -15.36
N GLY A 182 5.20 -4.57 -16.61
CA GLY A 182 4.06 -3.91 -17.24
C GLY A 182 3.70 -2.55 -16.67
N PHE A 183 4.61 -1.93 -15.91
CA PHE A 183 4.44 -0.55 -15.49
C PHE A 183 4.55 0.39 -16.69
N ASN A 184 3.89 1.53 -16.60
CA ASN A 184 3.99 2.63 -17.54
C ASN A 184 4.40 3.90 -16.80
N TYR A 185 4.98 4.85 -17.53
CA TYR A 185 5.17 6.20 -17.01
C TYR A 185 3.82 6.83 -16.73
N LEU A 186 3.62 7.35 -15.52
CA LEU A 186 2.49 8.23 -15.24
C LEU A 186 2.73 9.59 -15.88
N ILE A 187 3.96 10.09 -15.72
CA ILE A 187 4.53 11.21 -16.48
C ILE A 187 5.91 10.80 -16.97
N LYS A 188 6.29 11.26 -18.16
CA LYS A 188 7.61 10.93 -18.76
C LYS A 188 8.74 11.77 -18.17
N ASP A 189 8.42 12.91 -17.57
CA ASP A 189 9.40 13.82 -17.01
C ASP A 189 10.02 13.29 -15.71
N GLU A 190 11.31 13.58 -15.56
CA GLU A 190 12.05 13.25 -14.34
C GLU A 190 11.65 14.19 -13.19
N ILE A 191 11.21 13.62 -12.08
CA ILE A 191 10.85 14.33 -10.87
C ILE A 191 12.11 14.59 -10.05
N LYS A 192 12.51 15.85 -9.93
CA LYS A 192 13.70 16.27 -9.19
C LYS A 192 13.42 16.43 -7.70
N GLY A 193 14.36 16.04 -6.85
CA GLY A 193 14.33 16.41 -5.43
C GLY A 193 13.23 15.72 -4.62
N TYR A 194 12.93 14.45 -4.88
CA TYR A 194 11.87 13.72 -4.17
C TYR A 194 12.28 13.39 -2.71
N LYS A 195 11.60 13.98 -1.72
CA LYS A 195 12.07 13.94 -0.31
C LYS A 195 12.11 12.53 0.29
N TYR A 196 11.24 11.64 -0.18
CA TYR A 196 11.23 10.22 0.23
C TYR A 196 12.21 9.33 -0.55
N SER A 197 13.07 9.89 -1.40
CA SER A 197 14.22 9.21 -2.01
C SER A 197 15.54 9.94 -1.71
N ASN A 198 15.63 10.58 -0.54
CA ASN A 198 16.78 11.41 -0.14
C ASN A 198 17.07 12.51 -1.19
N PHE A 199 16.01 13.15 -1.68
CA PHE A 199 16.06 14.22 -2.69
C PHE A 199 16.71 13.81 -4.02
N ALA A 200 16.82 12.52 -4.31
CA ALA A 200 17.24 12.05 -5.62
C ALA A 200 16.14 12.27 -6.67
N ASN A 201 16.56 12.25 -7.92
CA ASN A 201 15.67 12.27 -9.06
C ASN A 201 15.02 10.89 -9.25
N VAL A 202 13.72 10.90 -9.54
CA VAL A 202 12.90 9.71 -9.70
C VAL A 202 11.91 9.89 -10.85
N TYR A 203 11.32 8.80 -11.30
CA TYR A 203 10.21 8.78 -12.23
C TYR A 203 9.00 8.16 -11.55
N CYS A 204 7.82 8.71 -11.83
CA CYS A 204 6.56 8.14 -11.34
C CYS A 204 6.03 7.13 -12.37
N LEU A 205 5.93 5.88 -11.94
CA LEU A 205 5.36 4.80 -12.74
C LEU A 205 4.02 4.36 -12.14
N TYR A 206 3.15 3.81 -12.98
CA TYR A 206 1.91 3.17 -12.55
C TYR A 206 1.74 1.79 -13.21
N LEU A 207 1.00 0.93 -12.53
CA LEU A 207 0.55 -0.38 -13.01
C LEU A 207 -0.97 -0.45 -12.85
N ASP A 208 -1.67 -0.74 -13.94
CA ASP A 208 -3.08 -1.12 -13.92
C ASP A 208 -3.17 -2.60 -13.55
N ILE A 209 -3.72 -2.89 -12.37
CA ILE A 209 -3.81 -4.25 -11.85
C ILE A 209 -4.79 -5.10 -12.65
N ASN A 210 -5.87 -4.50 -13.16
CA ASN A 210 -6.88 -5.20 -13.94
C ASN A 210 -6.31 -5.64 -15.30
N MET A 211 -5.39 -4.86 -15.88
CA MET A 211 -4.71 -5.19 -17.13
C MET A 211 -3.44 -6.03 -16.98
N PHE A 212 -2.89 -6.13 -15.77
CA PHE A 212 -1.65 -6.85 -15.52
C PHE A 212 -1.66 -8.33 -15.94
N PRO A 213 -2.72 -9.14 -15.68
CA PRO A 213 -2.78 -10.52 -16.16
C PRO A 213 -2.68 -10.65 -17.68
N LEU A 214 -3.39 -9.79 -18.42
CA LEU A 214 -3.36 -9.77 -19.88
C LEU A 214 -1.98 -9.38 -20.40
N TRP A 215 -1.36 -8.36 -19.81
CA TRP A 215 -0.01 -7.93 -20.14
C TRP A 215 1.01 -9.06 -19.92
N LEU A 216 0.94 -9.75 -18.77
CA LEU A 216 1.80 -10.90 -18.50
C LEU A 216 1.59 -12.02 -19.51
N TYR A 217 0.33 -12.38 -19.81
CA TYR A 217 0.04 -13.45 -20.77
C TYR A 217 0.60 -13.13 -22.15
N LYS A 218 0.42 -11.90 -22.64
CA LYS A 218 0.98 -11.43 -23.92
C LYS A 218 2.50 -11.59 -24.00
N HIS A 219 3.23 -11.29 -22.93
CA HIS A 219 4.70 -11.26 -22.97
C HIS A 219 5.38 -12.55 -22.49
N TYR A 220 4.66 -13.40 -21.75
CA TYR A 220 5.22 -14.58 -21.10
C TYR A 220 4.44 -15.86 -21.32
N GLY A 221 3.20 -15.81 -21.83
CA GLY A 221 2.29 -16.96 -21.91
C GLY A 221 2.85 -18.16 -22.67
N LEU A 222 3.62 -17.92 -23.74
CA LEU A 222 4.27 -18.96 -24.56
C LEU A 222 5.65 -19.39 -24.04
N LYS A 223 6.12 -18.85 -22.92
CA LYS A 223 7.45 -19.19 -22.38
C LYS A 223 7.40 -20.43 -21.50
N MET A 224 8.53 -21.13 -21.43
CA MET A 224 8.78 -22.17 -20.44
C MET A 224 8.46 -21.69 -19.02
N ARG A 225 7.97 -22.59 -18.18
CA ARG A 225 7.46 -22.30 -16.83
C ARG A 225 8.39 -21.42 -15.99
N ASN A 226 9.67 -21.77 -15.92
CA ASN A 226 10.71 -21.02 -15.17
C ASN A 226 11.06 -19.65 -15.75
N LYS A 227 10.49 -19.25 -16.89
CA LYS A 227 10.59 -17.90 -17.48
C LYS A 227 9.22 -17.24 -17.67
N ASN A 228 8.16 -17.86 -17.17
CA ASN A 228 6.79 -17.45 -17.43
C ASN A 228 6.22 -16.72 -16.20
N LEU A 229 6.26 -15.39 -16.22
CA LEU A 229 5.71 -14.59 -15.12
C LEU A 229 4.19 -14.74 -14.99
N TYR A 230 3.45 -14.93 -16.08
CA TYR A 230 2.00 -15.17 -15.98
C TYR A 230 1.72 -16.43 -15.14
N ASN A 231 2.44 -17.51 -15.42
CA ASN A 231 2.35 -18.75 -14.65
C ASN A 231 2.74 -18.51 -13.18
N PHE A 232 3.89 -17.89 -12.94
CA PHE A 232 4.37 -17.60 -11.58
C PHE A 232 3.35 -16.79 -10.77
N PHE A 233 2.82 -15.68 -11.32
CA PHE A 233 1.89 -14.82 -10.59
C PHE A 233 0.52 -15.45 -10.38
N TYR A 234 -0.06 -16.12 -11.39
CA TYR A 234 -1.48 -16.50 -11.39
C TYR A 234 -1.78 -18.00 -11.39
N LYS A 235 -0.78 -18.87 -11.55
CA LYS A 235 -0.97 -20.34 -11.61
C LYS A 235 -0.14 -21.09 -10.57
N THR A 236 1.03 -20.59 -10.21
CA THR A 236 1.85 -21.20 -9.15
C THR A 236 1.28 -20.90 -7.78
N ASN A 237 0.97 -21.95 -7.02
CA ASN A 237 0.65 -21.85 -5.59
C ASN A 237 1.96 -22.02 -4.78
N LEU A 238 2.22 -21.11 -3.83
CA LEU A 238 3.43 -21.11 -3.02
C LEU A 238 3.09 -21.38 -1.56
N LYS A 239 3.55 -22.53 -1.05
CA LYS A 239 3.38 -22.91 0.37
C LYS A 239 4.05 -21.93 1.34
N ASN A 240 5.05 -21.19 0.85
CA ASN A 240 5.80 -20.18 1.61
C ASN A 240 4.98 -18.92 1.94
N PHE A 241 3.75 -18.77 1.40
CA PHE A 241 2.94 -17.58 1.60
C PHE A 241 1.96 -17.79 2.76
N ILE A 242 2.14 -17.00 3.83
CA ILE A 242 1.19 -16.93 4.93
C ILE A 242 0.34 -15.69 4.70
N LEU A 243 -0.72 -15.85 3.91
CA LEU A 243 -1.71 -14.80 3.71
C LEU A 243 -2.61 -14.66 4.95
N PRO A 244 -3.10 -13.45 5.25
CA PRO A 244 -4.01 -13.27 6.36
C PRO A 244 -5.30 -14.05 6.13
N ASN A 245 -5.65 -14.90 7.10
CA ASN A 245 -6.90 -15.64 7.12
C ASN A 245 -7.93 -14.86 7.92
N SER A 246 -8.37 -13.71 7.38
CA SER A 246 -9.39 -12.87 8.02
C SER A 246 -10.75 -13.18 7.42
N PRO A 247 -11.81 -13.39 8.23
CA PRO A 247 -13.17 -13.49 7.72
C PRO A 247 -13.63 -12.17 7.08
N TYR A 248 -12.93 -11.07 7.40
CA TYR A 248 -13.19 -9.75 6.87
C TYR A 248 -12.17 -9.37 5.80
N LYS A 249 -12.55 -8.53 4.84
CA LYS A 249 -11.64 -7.95 3.82
C LYS A 249 -10.70 -6.89 4.43
N ILE A 250 -10.06 -7.24 5.55
CA ILE A 250 -9.01 -6.48 6.21
C ILE A 250 -7.81 -7.42 6.34
N PRO A 251 -6.70 -7.13 5.64
CA PRO A 251 -5.55 -8.01 5.69
C PRO A 251 -4.77 -7.88 7.00
N ASN A 252 -4.53 -6.65 7.48
CA ASN A 252 -3.90 -6.35 8.77
C ASN A 252 -4.11 -4.86 9.07
N ILE A 253 -4.19 -4.50 10.36
CA ILE A 253 -4.18 -3.10 10.82
C ILE A 253 -2.80 -2.80 11.38
N ASN A 254 -2.03 -2.01 10.64
CA ASN A 254 -0.69 -1.64 11.05
C ASN A 254 -0.71 -0.59 12.16
N ARG A 255 -0.58 -1.04 13.42
CA ARG A 255 -0.41 -0.15 14.57
C ARG A 255 1.03 -0.23 15.07
N LEU A 256 1.71 0.91 15.02
CA LEU A 256 3.04 1.03 15.59
C LEU A 256 2.97 1.10 17.13
N THR A 257 3.92 0.46 17.80
CA THR A 257 4.09 0.57 19.25
C THR A 257 4.67 1.94 19.64
N SER A 258 4.62 2.30 20.92
CA SER A 258 5.25 3.53 21.43
C SER A 258 6.75 3.60 21.12
N LYS A 259 7.45 2.45 21.07
CA LYS A 259 8.87 2.38 20.69
C LYS A 259 9.07 2.71 19.22
N GLU A 260 8.24 2.16 18.33
CA GLU A 260 8.28 2.46 16.90
C GLU A 260 7.93 3.92 16.61
N ILE A 261 6.98 4.49 17.35
CA ILE A 261 6.65 5.92 17.30
C ILE A 261 7.83 6.78 17.76
N ASN A 262 8.55 6.36 18.81
CA ASN A 262 9.77 7.05 19.23
C ASN A 262 10.87 6.99 18.16
N LEU A 263 11.05 5.84 17.51
CA LEU A 263 11.95 5.74 16.35
C LEU A 263 11.54 6.69 15.23
N LEU A 264 10.24 6.75 14.88
CA LEU A 264 9.71 7.69 13.90
C LEU A 264 10.07 9.13 14.26
N LYS A 265 9.82 9.55 15.51
CA LYS A 265 10.16 10.91 15.96
C LYS A 265 11.65 11.21 15.84
N ILE A 266 12.52 10.26 16.18
CA ILE A 266 13.98 10.42 16.07
C ILE A 266 14.39 10.56 14.60
N THR A 267 13.95 9.65 13.74
CA THR A 267 14.30 9.64 12.30
C THR A 267 13.74 10.86 11.58
N TRP A 268 12.55 11.33 11.97
CA TRP A 268 11.85 12.45 11.33
C TRP A 268 11.94 13.79 12.07
N LYS A 269 12.72 13.90 13.16
CA LYS A 269 12.78 15.12 14.00
C LYS A 269 12.93 16.42 13.20
N LYS A 270 13.82 16.46 12.20
CA LYS A 270 14.05 17.63 11.34
C LYS A 270 13.08 17.73 10.14
N LYS A 271 12.53 16.58 9.71
CA LYS A 271 11.64 16.45 8.55
C LYS A 271 10.16 16.62 8.92
N ILE A 272 9.83 16.65 10.21
CA ILE A 272 8.45 16.78 10.71
C ILE A 272 7.74 18.03 10.18
N LYS A 273 8.49 19.12 9.98
CA LYS A 273 8.02 20.37 9.37
C LYS A 273 7.57 20.25 7.90
N LEU A 274 7.90 19.14 7.24
CA LEU A 274 7.49 18.84 5.86
C LEU A 274 6.11 18.19 5.78
N LEU A 275 5.48 17.90 6.93
CA LEU A 275 4.12 17.41 7.01
C LEU A 275 3.14 18.57 7.05
N SER A 276 2.00 18.39 6.39
CA SER A 276 0.92 19.37 6.48
C SER A 276 0.29 19.38 7.88
N LYS A 277 -0.39 20.47 8.22
CA LYS A 277 -1.17 20.57 9.46
C LYS A 277 -2.18 19.43 9.58
N HIS A 278 -2.82 19.04 8.47
CA HIS A 278 -3.76 17.92 8.43
C HIS A 278 -3.08 16.59 8.78
N GLN A 279 -1.91 16.32 8.21
CA GLN A 279 -1.15 15.10 8.47
C GLN A 279 -0.70 15.02 9.93
N LEU A 280 -0.21 16.11 10.51
CA LEU A 280 0.18 16.15 11.92
C LEU A 280 -1.00 15.87 12.85
N ILE A 281 -2.16 16.48 12.60
CA ILE A 281 -3.39 16.22 13.34
C ILE A 281 -3.79 14.75 13.21
N TYR A 282 -3.69 14.19 12.01
CA TYR A 282 -4.01 12.79 11.78
C TYR A 282 -3.10 11.86 12.60
N LEU A 283 -1.78 12.09 12.62
CA LEU A 283 -0.83 11.29 13.40
C LEU A 283 -1.06 11.39 14.90
N ASP A 284 -1.30 12.59 15.42
CA ASP A 284 -1.62 12.83 16.84
C ASP A 284 -2.91 12.11 17.24
N TYR A 285 -3.86 12.03 16.31
CA TYR A 285 -5.12 11.34 16.50
C TYR A 285 -5.00 9.82 16.56
N ILE A 286 -4.19 9.21 15.68
CA ILE A 286 -3.99 7.75 15.68
C ILE A 286 -2.97 7.30 16.73
N TYR A 287 -2.04 8.17 17.13
CA TYR A 287 -1.01 7.90 18.13
C TYR A 287 -0.95 9.06 19.13
N PRO A 288 -1.65 9.00 20.27
CA PRO A 288 -1.61 10.05 21.30
C PRO A 288 -0.18 10.33 21.80
N ASP A 289 0.64 9.28 21.87
CA ASP A 289 2.06 9.37 22.22
C ASP A 289 2.88 10.11 21.17
N PHE A 290 2.39 10.29 19.93
CA PHE A 290 3.04 11.12 18.93
C PHE A 290 3.14 12.57 19.39
N SER A 291 2.25 13.02 20.29
CA SER A 291 1.92 14.42 20.49
C SER A 291 3.11 15.34 20.47
N SER A 292 3.08 16.18 19.45
CA SER A 292 3.88 17.36 19.29
C SER A 292 3.27 18.45 20.16
N LYS A 293 3.10 18.24 21.48
CA LYS A 293 2.54 19.26 22.42
C LYS A 293 3.31 20.59 22.37
N SER A 294 4.51 20.60 21.77
CA SER A 294 5.29 21.81 21.45
C SER A 294 4.90 22.51 20.12
N PHE A 295 4.08 21.91 19.26
CA PHE A 295 3.74 22.42 17.91
C PHE A 295 2.28 22.87 17.77
N PHE A 296 1.38 22.41 18.63
CA PHE A 296 -0.02 22.86 18.64
C PHE A 296 -0.30 23.64 19.92
N SER A 297 -0.71 24.91 19.78
CA SER A 297 -1.24 25.69 20.89
C SER A 297 -2.48 25.00 21.47
N LYS A 298 -2.67 25.15 22.79
CA LYS A 298 -3.63 24.47 23.68
C LYS A 298 -5.13 24.47 23.28
N ASN A 299 -5.52 25.00 22.12
CA ASN A 299 -6.92 25.36 21.85
C ASN A 299 -7.58 24.65 20.65
N ARG A 300 -7.42 23.33 20.50
CA ARG A 300 -8.39 22.55 19.72
C ARG A 300 -8.69 21.21 20.39
N LYS A 301 -9.82 21.13 21.08
CA LYS A 301 -10.52 19.85 21.31
C LYS A 301 -10.81 19.27 19.92
N LEU A 302 -10.14 18.20 19.55
CA LEU A 302 -10.59 17.35 18.45
C LEU A 302 -11.95 16.78 18.90
N ASN A 303 -13.05 17.33 18.39
CA ASN A 303 -14.43 16.89 18.70
C ASN A 303 -14.77 15.50 18.14
N ARG A 304 -13.80 14.60 17.97
CA ARG A 304 -14.00 13.26 17.39
C ARG A 304 -13.40 12.21 18.31
N ALA A 305 -14.26 11.36 18.86
CA ALA A 305 -13.88 10.34 19.83
C ALA A 305 -13.38 9.02 19.18
N GLU A 306 -13.68 8.73 17.91
CA GLU A 306 -13.51 7.38 17.34
C GLU A 306 -12.60 7.29 16.12
N VAL A 307 -11.49 6.55 16.23
CA VAL A 307 -10.52 6.36 15.15
C VAL A 307 -11.20 5.86 13.88
N ARG A 308 -10.90 6.52 12.75
CA ARG A 308 -11.38 6.11 11.43
C ARG A 308 -10.37 5.19 10.77
N PHE A 309 -10.85 4.07 10.26
CA PHE A 309 -10.05 3.16 9.45
C PHE A 309 -10.32 3.46 7.98
N GLU A 310 -9.25 3.75 7.25
CA GLU A 310 -9.28 3.97 5.81
C GLU A 310 -9.34 2.60 5.15
N LEU A 311 -10.50 2.26 4.60
CA LEU A 311 -10.83 0.95 4.08
C LEU A 311 -11.66 1.13 2.81
N LEU A 312 -11.29 0.39 1.77
CA LEU A 312 -11.83 0.53 0.44
C LEU A 312 -12.89 -0.56 0.18
N HIS A 313 -14.00 -0.47 0.93
CA HIS A 313 -15.13 -1.39 0.78
C HIS A 313 -16.13 -0.90 -0.25
N ASN A 314 -16.86 -1.83 -0.86
CA ASN A 314 -18.00 -1.49 -1.70
C ASN A 314 -19.28 -1.62 -0.86
N GLY A 315 -20.25 -0.75 -1.11
CA GLY A 315 -21.54 -0.75 -0.45
C GLY A 315 -22.70 -0.53 -1.41
N LEU A 316 -23.90 -0.79 -0.91
CA LEU A 316 -25.15 -0.53 -1.62
C LEU A 316 -26.08 0.28 -0.72
N ILE A 317 -26.34 1.53 -1.10
CA ILE A 317 -27.41 2.33 -0.49
C ILE A 317 -28.74 1.86 -1.07
N ILE A 318 -29.74 1.68 -0.21
CA ILE A 318 -31.11 1.32 -0.55
C ILE A 318 -32.03 2.44 -0.05
N ASP A 319 -32.81 2.99 -0.98
CA ASP A 319 -33.84 4.01 -0.73
C ASP A 319 -35.14 3.58 -1.42
N LYS A 320 -36.10 3.06 -0.62
CA LYS A 320 -37.34 2.49 -1.13
C LYS A 320 -37.06 1.41 -2.21
N ASN A 321 -37.40 1.70 -3.47
CA ASN A 321 -37.23 0.81 -4.62
C ASN A 321 -35.96 1.10 -5.44
N LYS A 322 -35.12 2.04 -5.02
CA LYS A 322 -33.86 2.38 -5.70
C LYS A 322 -32.67 1.88 -4.90
N SER A 323 -31.63 1.45 -5.60
CA SER A 323 -30.35 1.07 -5.00
C SER A 323 -29.19 1.72 -5.72
N TYR A 324 -28.23 2.26 -4.97
CA TYR A 324 -27.07 2.95 -5.49
C TYR A 324 -25.79 2.25 -5.01
N LYS A 325 -24.92 1.87 -5.95
CA LYS A 325 -23.58 1.40 -5.60
C LYS A 325 -22.76 2.58 -5.09
N VAL A 326 -22.04 2.36 -4.01
CA VAL A 326 -21.19 3.37 -3.37
C VAL A 326 -19.86 2.76 -2.98
N SER A 327 -18.81 3.58 -2.95
CA SER A 327 -17.49 3.18 -2.48
C SER A 327 -17.25 3.79 -1.11
N ILE A 328 -17.06 2.93 -0.10
CA ILE A 328 -16.74 3.34 1.26
C ILE A 328 -15.26 3.72 1.29
N LYS A 329 -14.96 4.89 1.84
CA LYS A 329 -13.61 5.46 1.89
C LYS A 329 -13.00 5.33 3.27
N ASN A 330 -13.79 5.58 4.31
CA ASN A 330 -13.40 5.28 5.69
C ASN A 330 -14.60 5.00 6.57
N ILE A 331 -14.32 4.34 7.69
CA ILE A 331 -15.32 3.86 8.64
C ILE A 331 -14.88 4.14 10.08
N SER A 332 -15.85 4.35 10.96
CA SER A 332 -15.73 4.32 12.42
C SER A 332 -17.00 3.64 12.98
N PRO A 333 -17.02 3.28 14.27
CA PRO A 333 -18.21 2.67 14.87
C PRO A 333 -19.51 3.46 14.64
N SER A 334 -19.45 4.79 14.68
CA SER A 334 -20.61 5.69 14.56
C SER A 334 -20.73 6.48 13.24
N GLY A 335 -19.80 6.34 12.30
CA GLY A 335 -19.83 7.12 11.08
C GLY A 335 -18.95 6.58 9.96
N LEU A 336 -19.20 7.03 8.73
CA LEU A 336 -18.42 6.61 7.56
C LEU A 336 -18.40 7.69 6.48
N LYS A 337 -17.44 7.58 5.57
CA LYS A 337 -17.41 8.37 4.34
C LYS A 337 -17.61 7.46 3.13
N ILE A 338 -18.39 7.92 2.17
CA ILE A 338 -18.60 7.25 0.89
C ILE A 338 -18.32 8.17 -0.28
N PHE A 339 -17.99 7.58 -1.41
CA PHE A 339 -18.17 8.15 -2.73
C PHE A 339 -19.45 7.58 -3.37
N SER A 340 -20.22 8.43 -4.04
CA SER A 340 -21.43 8.06 -4.77
C SER A 340 -21.61 8.95 -5.99
N GLU A 341 -21.69 8.35 -7.18
CA GLU A 341 -22.07 9.07 -8.42
C GLU A 341 -23.50 9.61 -8.35
N ASN A 342 -24.36 8.91 -7.61
CA ASN A 342 -25.73 9.33 -7.37
C ASN A 342 -25.81 10.37 -6.26
N MET A 343 -26.73 11.33 -6.39
CA MET A 343 -26.99 12.31 -5.35
C MET A 343 -27.58 11.64 -4.11
N ILE A 344 -26.98 11.90 -2.95
CA ILE A 344 -27.49 11.45 -1.66
C ILE A 344 -27.98 12.69 -0.89
N GLU A 345 -29.29 12.78 -0.68
CA GLU A 345 -29.91 13.90 0.06
C GLU A 345 -29.44 13.91 1.52
N THR A 346 -29.05 15.08 2.02
CA THR A 346 -28.66 15.27 3.43
C THR A 346 -29.88 15.22 4.35
N ASN A 347 -29.69 14.81 5.61
CA ASN A 347 -30.72 14.67 6.64
C ASN A 347 -31.83 13.65 6.34
N LYS A 348 -31.72 12.88 5.25
CA LYS A 348 -32.57 11.73 4.94
C LYS A 348 -31.93 10.45 5.46
N ASN A 349 -32.77 9.49 5.85
CA ASN A 349 -32.36 8.18 6.32
C ASN A 349 -32.29 7.19 5.15
N TYR A 350 -31.23 6.39 5.13
CA TYR A 350 -31.01 5.34 4.14
C TYR A 350 -30.62 4.04 4.82
N ILE A 351 -30.80 2.94 4.10
CA ILE A 351 -30.19 1.65 4.45
C ILE A 351 -28.91 1.51 3.65
N LEU A 352 -27.78 1.29 4.32
CA LEU A 352 -26.52 0.93 3.67
C LEU A 352 -26.21 -0.54 3.93
N LYS A 353 -26.09 -1.33 2.88
CA LYS A 353 -25.47 -2.66 2.95
C LYS A 353 -23.97 -2.53 2.67
N VAL A 354 -23.15 -2.96 3.61
CA VAL A 354 -21.69 -3.00 3.48
C VAL A 354 -21.26 -4.44 3.32
N ASN A 355 -20.45 -4.75 2.31
CA ASN A 355 -19.76 -6.02 2.24
C ASN A 355 -18.53 -5.95 3.15
N LEU A 356 -18.48 -6.78 4.19
CA LEU A 356 -17.38 -6.83 5.16
C LEU A 356 -16.39 -7.95 4.87
N GLY A 357 -16.75 -8.93 4.04
CA GLY A 357 -16.02 -10.18 3.84
C GLY A 357 -16.70 -11.10 2.83
N ASP A 358 -16.15 -12.30 2.66
CA ASP A 358 -16.68 -13.27 1.68
C ASP A 358 -18.06 -13.82 2.08
N PHE A 359 -18.41 -13.79 3.37
CA PHE A 359 -19.69 -14.30 3.88
C PHE A 359 -20.47 -13.31 4.75
N ASP A 360 -19.88 -12.15 5.10
CA ASP A 360 -20.50 -11.18 5.99
C ASP A 360 -20.85 -9.88 5.29
N SER A 361 -22.12 -9.48 5.46
CA SER A 361 -22.58 -8.14 5.15
C SER A 361 -23.20 -7.51 6.37
N SER A 362 -23.05 -6.19 6.48
CA SER A 362 -23.72 -5.41 7.52
C SER A 362 -24.77 -4.51 6.91
N LYS A 363 -25.92 -4.41 7.56
CA LYS A 363 -27.03 -3.52 7.24
C LYS A 363 -27.07 -2.39 8.26
N LEU A 364 -26.74 -1.19 7.80
CA LEU A 364 -26.69 0.03 8.62
C LEU A 364 -27.87 0.93 8.28
N VAL A 365 -28.45 1.59 9.29
CA VAL A 365 -29.31 2.75 9.09
C VAL A 365 -28.42 3.99 9.20
N ILE A 366 -28.35 4.76 8.13
CA ILE A 366 -27.43 5.90 7.98
C ILE A 366 -28.19 7.18 7.64
N SER A 367 -27.59 8.33 7.94
CA SER A 367 -28.03 9.63 7.45
C SER A 367 -26.86 10.43 6.91
N ALA A 368 -27.05 11.06 5.75
CA ALA A 368 -26.03 11.93 5.17
C ALA A 368 -26.00 13.27 5.90
N VAL A 369 -24.87 13.58 6.54
CA VAL A 369 -24.71 14.81 7.34
C VAL A 369 -24.02 15.93 6.58
N ARG A 370 -23.25 15.61 5.54
CA ARG A 370 -22.58 16.61 4.69
C ARG A 370 -22.12 16.00 3.37
N LYS A 371 -22.08 16.82 2.31
CA LYS A 371 -21.34 16.57 1.06
C LYS A 371 -20.06 17.40 1.08
N GLU A 372 -18.93 16.83 0.65
CA GLU A 372 -17.70 17.61 0.45
C GLU A 372 -17.81 18.41 -0.85
N ALA A 373 -17.46 19.70 -0.83
CA ALA A 373 -17.54 20.57 -2.01
C ALA A 373 -16.70 20.00 -3.17
N ASP A 374 -17.26 20.07 -4.38
CA ASP A 374 -16.64 19.62 -5.64
C ASP A 374 -16.25 18.14 -5.71
N LYS A 375 -16.69 17.33 -4.74
CA LYS A 375 -16.45 15.89 -4.69
C LYS A 375 -17.77 15.16 -4.49
N ASN A 376 -17.93 14.03 -5.17
CA ASN A 376 -19.03 13.10 -4.95
C ASN A 376 -18.86 12.29 -3.66
N ILE A 377 -18.32 12.93 -2.61
CA ILE A 377 -17.99 12.33 -1.32
C ILE A 377 -18.96 12.84 -0.26
N TYR A 378 -19.55 11.91 0.50
CA TYR A 378 -20.53 12.19 1.54
C TYR A 378 -20.04 11.68 2.88
N GLY A 379 -20.18 12.52 3.92
CA GLY A 379 -20.04 12.11 5.31
C GLY A 379 -21.38 11.61 5.83
N LEU A 380 -21.40 10.39 6.36
CA LEU A 380 -22.59 9.73 6.87
C LEU A 380 -22.46 9.46 8.37
N LYS A 381 -23.56 9.65 9.10
CA LYS A 381 -23.71 9.20 10.49
C LYS A 381 -24.44 7.86 10.51
N ILE A 382 -23.96 6.92 11.31
CA ILE A 382 -24.64 5.64 11.56
C ILE A 382 -25.63 5.87 12.70
N LEU A 383 -26.92 5.69 12.42
CA LEU A 383 -28.01 5.82 13.38
C LEU A 383 -28.28 4.48 14.08
N ARG A 384 -28.15 3.37 13.35
CA ARG A 384 -28.28 2.01 13.87
C ARG A 384 -27.36 1.07 13.11
N SER A 385 -26.68 0.19 13.83
CA SER A 385 -25.83 -0.86 13.28
C SER A 385 -26.31 -2.23 13.75
N ASP A 386 -26.05 -3.26 12.94
CA ASP A 386 -26.31 -4.65 13.30
C ASP A 386 -25.13 -5.28 14.05
N ASN A 387 -25.29 -6.54 14.47
CA ASN A 387 -24.24 -7.26 15.20
C ASN A 387 -23.01 -7.52 14.33
N ASN A 388 -23.17 -7.69 13.01
CA ASN A 388 -22.04 -7.89 12.10
C ASN A 388 -21.11 -6.67 12.10
N TRP A 389 -21.64 -5.45 12.10
CA TRP A 389 -20.83 -4.23 12.24
C TRP A 389 -20.09 -4.17 13.58
N LYS A 390 -20.77 -4.52 14.67
CA LYS A 390 -20.18 -4.51 16.01
C LYS A 390 -19.05 -5.55 16.12
N ASN A 391 -19.30 -6.77 15.65
CA ASN A 391 -18.31 -7.85 15.63
C ASN A 391 -17.09 -7.48 14.77
N TYR A 392 -17.33 -6.85 13.63
CA TYR A 392 -16.28 -6.33 12.76
C TYR A 392 -15.39 -5.29 13.47
N PHE A 393 -15.98 -4.32 14.19
CA PHE A 393 -15.20 -3.35 14.96
C PHE A 393 -14.53 -3.96 16.19
N ASN A 394 -15.13 -4.95 16.82
CA ASN A 394 -14.49 -5.72 17.89
C ASN A 394 -13.26 -6.44 17.36
N PHE A 395 -13.35 -7.08 16.19
CA PHE A 395 -12.21 -7.73 15.52
C PHE A 395 -11.10 -6.73 15.19
N ILE A 396 -11.43 -5.61 14.55
CA ILE A 396 -10.50 -4.49 14.26
C ILE A 396 -9.77 -3.99 15.52
N ASN A 397 -10.44 -4.02 16.68
CA ASN A 397 -9.89 -3.56 17.93
C ASN A 397 -9.14 -4.66 18.72
N GLN A 398 -9.46 -5.94 18.49
CA GLN A 398 -8.79 -7.09 19.10
C GLN A 398 -7.49 -7.45 18.37
N ASP A 399 -7.45 -7.42 17.03
CA ASP A 399 -6.20 -7.50 16.24
C ASP A 399 -5.25 -6.32 16.48
N ALA A 400 -5.71 -5.34 17.25
CA ALA A 400 -4.98 -4.13 17.61
C ALA A 400 -4.48 -4.08 19.06
N ALA A 401 -4.81 -5.08 19.87
CA ALA A 401 -4.27 -5.30 21.20
C ALA A 401 -3.15 -6.36 21.12
#